data_AF-A0A4W3GAL6-F1
#
_entry.id   AF-A0A4W3GAL6-F1
#
_cell.length_a   1.000
_cell.length_b   1.000
_cell.length_c   1.000
_cell.angle_alpha   90.00
_cell.angle_beta   90.00
_cell.angle_gamma   90.00
#
_symmetry.space_group_name_H-M   'P 1'
#
loop_
_entity.id
_entity.type
_entity.pdbx_description
1 polymer ?
#
loop_
_entity_poly.entity_id
_entity_poly.type
_entity_poly.pdbx_seq_one_letter_code
_entity_poly.pdbx_strand_id
1 'polypeptide(L)'
;TPLHITASRGFGDCLRHLLCHGAEVDFAPGGKTALHEACEHSQADCVRLLLSYGANPNSVSEDGYTPLHLCSAQCPRPLLLCAEHLLDFGGQVGKRTEDKGDSALHVAARFGLEEHVRLYLGRGARVDLTNESGETPLHAACSQPHSEGDMERYHTVCRALMDRGAPACAMDGESRSPLHLACRNANHRVVTLLLQAGADVNLMDYGANAPMHYALQAVAYTLPLQPERSVKALLNYGAILTVSVCSDCQCV
;
A
#
# COMPACT_ATOMS: atom_id res chain seq x y z
N THR A 1 20.22 20.84 -5.64
CA THR A 1 21.67 21.13 -5.82
C THR A 1 22.29 20.21 -6.87
N PRO A 2 23.56 20.38 -7.29
CA PRO A 2 24.21 19.43 -8.21
C PRO A 2 24.15 17.98 -7.74
N LEU A 3 24.24 17.74 -6.42
CA LEU A 3 24.09 16.43 -5.81
C LEU A 3 22.69 15.83 -6.06
N HIS A 4 21.63 16.63 -5.94
CA HIS A 4 20.24 16.18 -6.19
C HIS A 4 19.99 15.86 -7.65
N ILE A 5 20.49 16.72 -8.57
CA ILE A 5 20.30 16.54 -10.01
C ILE A 5 21.02 15.27 -10.47
N THR A 6 22.26 15.05 -10.02
CA THR A 6 23.01 13.83 -10.36
C THR A 6 22.36 12.58 -9.77
N ALA A 7 21.83 12.66 -8.55
CA ALA A 7 21.09 11.58 -7.90
C ALA A 7 19.78 11.22 -8.61
N SER A 8 18.95 12.21 -8.96
CA SER A 8 17.68 12.01 -9.71
C SER A 8 17.90 11.42 -11.10
N ARG A 9 18.97 11.86 -11.79
CA ARG A 9 19.28 11.45 -13.17
C ARG A 9 20.11 10.17 -13.28
N GLY A 10 20.57 9.60 -12.17
CA GLY A 10 21.38 8.38 -12.18
C GLY A 10 22.84 8.58 -12.59
N PHE A 11 23.38 9.80 -12.51
CA PHE A 11 24.77 10.10 -12.87
C PHE A 11 25.73 9.71 -11.74
N GLY A 12 25.89 8.41 -11.50
CA GLY A 12 26.65 7.85 -10.38
C GLY A 12 28.11 8.31 -10.29
N ASP A 13 28.82 8.45 -11.42
CA ASP A 13 30.21 8.92 -11.42
C ASP A 13 30.31 10.39 -11.02
N CYS A 14 29.44 11.24 -11.57
CA CYS A 14 29.36 12.65 -11.17
C CYS A 14 29.00 12.78 -9.68
N LEU A 15 28.04 11.98 -9.21
CA LEU A 15 27.62 11.94 -7.81
C LEU A 15 28.80 11.55 -6.89
N ARG A 16 29.59 10.54 -7.29
CA ARG A 16 30.81 10.12 -6.58
C ARG A 16 31.81 11.25 -6.47
N HIS A 17 32.11 11.95 -7.57
CA HIS A 17 33.04 13.06 -7.56
C HIS A 17 32.58 14.18 -6.62
N LEU A 18 31.29 14.55 -6.66
CA LEU A 18 30.74 15.56 -5.75
C LEU A 18 30.93 15.18 -4.28
N LEU A 19 30.63 13.93 -3.91
CA LEU A 19 30.78 13.45 -2.53
C LEU A 19 32.25 13.37 -2.09
N CYS A 20 33.15 12.93 -2.96
CA CYS A 20 34.60 12.94 -2.68
C CYS A 20 35.15 14.36 -2.45
N HIS A 21 34.54 15.39 -3.06
CA HIS A 21 34.93 16.78 -2.90
C HIS A 21 34.16 17.51 -1.78
N GLY A 22 33.54 16.78 -0.86
CA GLY A 22 32.95 17.34 0.36
C GLY A 22 31.53 17.87 0.20
N ALA A 23 30.78 17.42 -0.82
CA ALA A 23 29.34 17.69 -0.87
C ALA A 23 28.64 17.11 0.36
N GLU A 24 27.85 17.93 1.05
CA GLU A 24 27.03 17.50 2.18
C GLU A 24 25.96 16.50 1.72
N VAL A 25 26.08 15.25 2.20
CA VAL A 25 25.25 14.12 1.74
C VAL A 25 23.77 14.26 2.09
N ASP A 26 23.49 14.77 3.30
CA ASP A 26 22.14 14.96 3.83
C ASP A 26 21.65 16.41 3.66
N PHE A 27 22.30 17.20 2.79
CA PHE A 27 21.79 18.52 2.45
C PHE A 27 20.39 18.40 1.84
N ALA A 28 19.41 19.12 2.40
CA ALA A 28 17.99 18.94 2.09
C ALA A 28 17.30 20.30 1.84
N PRO A 29 17.54 20.94 0.69
CA PRO A 29 16.85 22.18 0.35
C PRO A 29 15.38 21.89 0.04
N GLY A 30 14.45 22.45 0.82
CA GLY A 30 13.04 22.07 0.75
C GLY A 30 12.76 20.67 1.36
N GLY A 31 13.60 20.24 2.29
CA GLY A 31 13.48 19.00 3.07
C GLY A 31 13.69 17.68 2.31
N LYS A 32 13.72 17.65 0.98
CA LYS A 32 14.14 16.46 0.23
C LYS A 32 15.66 16.38 0.14
N THR A 33 16.25 15.26 0.56
CA THR A 33 17.67 14.95 0.36
C THR A 33 17.95 14.37 -1.03
N ALA A 34 19.22 14.31 -1.44
CA ALA A 34 19.61 13.60 -2.66
C ALA A 34 19.22 12.11 -2.64
N LEU A 35 19.11 11.50 -1.45
CA LEU A 35 18.65 10.12 -1.28
C LEU A 35 17.17 9.96 -1.61
N HIS A 36 16.32 10.93 -1.24
CA HIS A 36 14.91 10.94 -1.64
C HIS A 36 14.77 10.99 -3.17
N GLU A 37 15.52 11.88 -3.82
CA GLU A 37 15.51 12.04 -5.28
C GLU A 37 15.96 10.76 -6.01
N ALA A 38 17.01 10.10 -5.51
CA ALA A 38 17.48 8.83 -6.07
C ALA A 38 16.42 7.72 -5.92
N CYS A 39 15.72 7.67 -4.78
CA CYS A 39 14.68 6.68 -4.54
C CYS A 39 13.43 6.91 -5.41
N GLU A 40 12.98 8.16 -5.50
CA GLU A 40 11.84 8.58 -6.33
C GLU A 40 12.05 8.25 -7.81
N HIS A 41 13.29 8.35 -8.30
CA HIS A 41 13.66 8.08 -9.68
C HIS A 41 14.29 6.69 -9.91
N SER A 42 14.22 5.78 -8.92
CA SER A 42 14.73 4.40 -9.01
C SER A 42 16.22 4.28 -9.38
N GLN A 43 17.06 5.16 -8.86
CA GLN A 43 18.50 5.20 -9.16
C GLN A 43 19.30 4.39 -8.13
N ALA A 44 19.23 3.05 -8.22
CA ALA A 44 19.80 2.14 -7.22
C ALA A 44 21.31 2.33 -6.98
N ASP A 45 22.09 2.58 -8.03
CA ASP A 45 23.52 2.87 -7.89
C ASP A 45 23.78 4.15 -7.10
N CYS A 46 22.98 5.19 -7.34
CA CYS A 46 23.05 6.45 -6.60
C CYS A 46 22.62 6.26 -5.14
N VAL A 47 21.55 5.48 -4.87
CA VAL A 47 21.11 5.15 -3.51
C VAL A 47 22.23 4.46 -2.73
N ARG A 48 22.82 3.40 -3.28
CA ARG A 48 23.92 2.67 -2.65
C ARG A 48 25.11 3.60 -2.38
N LEU A 49 25.44 4.46 -3.33
CA LEU A 49 26.56 5.38 -3.19
C LEU A 49 26.30 6.41 -2.10
N LEU A 50 25.13 7.06 -2.08
CA LEU A 50 24.76 8.02 -1.02
C LEU A 50 24.81 7.38 0.37
N LEU A 51 24.25 6.18 0.52
CA LEU A 51 24.28 5.43 1.77
C LEU A 51 25.71 5.08 2.21
N SER A 52 26.59 4.71 1.27
CA SER A 52 28.00 4.43 1.58
C SER A 52 28.81 5.66 2.03
N TYR A 53 28.34 6.87 1.71
CA TYR A 53 28.89 8.14 2.19
C TYR A 53 28.16 8.67 3.43
N GLY A 54 27.34 7.85 4.08
CA GLY A 54 26.71 8.17 5.36
C GLY A 54 25.38 8.90 5.27
N ALA A 55 24.70 8.88 4.12
CA ALA A 55 23.33 9.40 4.01
C ALA A 55 22.39 8.74 5.03
N ASN A 56 21.55 9.52 5.70
CA ASN A 56 20.56 8.98 6.63
C ASN A 56 19.39 8.30 5.88
N PRO A 57 19.23 6.96 5.95
CA PRO A 57 18.15 6.25 5.26
C PRO A 57 16.75 6.55 5.83
N ASN A 58 16.69 7.16 7.03
CA ASN A 58 15.48 7.52 7.74
C ASN A 58 15.24 9.04 7.77
N SER A 59 15.93 9.80 6.92
CA SER A 59 15.61 11.22 6.70
C SER A 59 14.14 11.37 6.29
N VAL A 60 13.53 12.49 6.68
CA VAL A 60 12.11 12.76 6.43
C VAL A 60 12.01 14.02 5.58
N SER A 61 11.26 13.96 4.48
CA SER A 61 10.97 15.12 3.63
C SER A 61 9.99 16.09 4.30
N GLU A 62 9.83 17.30 3.77
CA GLU A 62 8.79 18.24 4.25
C GLU A 62 7.39 17.64 4.17
N ASP A 63 7.13 16.79 3.18
CA ASP A 63 5.88 16.06 3.03
C ASP A 63 5.74 14.85 3.99
N GLY A 64 6.71 14.63 4.89
CA GLY A 64 6.67 13.57 5.89
C GLY A 64 7.07 12.17 5.38
N TYR A 65 7.64 12.05 4.18
CA TYR A 65 8.05 10.77 3.59
C TYR A 65 9.49 10.44 3.93
N THR A 66 9.78 9.16 4.16
CA THR A 66 11.17 8.66 4.16
C THR A 66 11.56 8.16 2.77
N PRO A 67 12.86 7.99 2.45
CA PRO A 67 13.29 7.46 1.16
C PRO A 67 12.62 6.12 0.81
N LEU A 68 12.36 5.26 1.80
CA LEU A 68 11.71 3.96 1.62
C LEU A 68 10.26 4.08 1.12
N HIS A 69 9.54 5.14 1.52
CA HIS A 69 8.19 5.42 1.02
C HIS A 69 8.18 5.90 -0.43
N LEU A 70 9.31 6.42 -0.94
CA LEU A 70 9.42 6.87 -2.33
C LEU A 70 9.82 5.73 -3.27
N CYS A 71 10.31 4.60 -2.73
CA CYS A 71 10.58 3.37 -3.48
C CYS A 71 9.31 2.62 -3.94
N SER A 72 8.23 3.33 -4.24
CA SER A 72 6.95 2.76 -4.67
C SER A 72 6.26 3.52 -5.80
N ALA A 73 6.78 4.69 -6.19
CA ALA A 73 6.03 5.62 -7.04
C ALA A 73 6.14 5.34 -8.55
N GLN A 74 7.25 4.77 -9.05
CA GLN A 74 7.47 4.70 -10.50
C GLN A 74 8.38 3.52 -10.91
N CYS A 75 7.82 2.58 -11.70
CA CYS A 75 8.50 1.48 -12.42
C CYS A 75 8.96 0.25 -11.58
N PRO A 76 8.59 -0.99 -11.94
CA PRO A 76 8.74 -2.16 -11.06
C PRO A 76 10.15 -2.75 -10.88
N ARG A 77 11.11 -2.54 -11.81
CA ARG A 77 12.37 -3.33 -11.80
C ARG A 77 13.55 -2.71 -11.04
N PRO A 78 13.96 -1.45 -11.26
CA PRO A 78 15.09 -0.86 -10.52
C PRO A 78 14.71 -0.42 -9.10
N LEU A 79 13.41 -0.43 -8.78
CA LEU A 79 12.84 0.05 -7.53
C LEU A 79 13.03 -0.90 -6.35
N LEU A 80 13.08 -2.22 -6.59
CA LEU A 80 13.30 -3.22 -5.53
C LEU A 80 14.68 -3.08 -4.93
N LEU A 81 15.70 -2.87 -5.77
CA LEU A 81 17.09 -2.75 -5.33
C LEU A 81 17.33 -1.51 -4.47
N CYS A 82 16.66 -0.38 -4.76
CA CYS A 82 16.68 0.80 -3.90
C CYS A 82 16.16 0.46 -2.49
N ALA A 83 15.02 -0.24 -2.42
CA ALA A 83 14.41 -0.65 -1.16
C ALA A 83 15.33 -1.63 -0.39
N GLU A 84 15.93 -2.61 -1.07
CA GLU A 84 16.90 -3.53 -0.45
C GLU A 84 18.09 -2.77 0.15
N HIS A 85 18.71 -1.86 -0.61
CA HIS A 85 19.82 -1.07 -0.12
C HIS A 85 19.43 -0.19 1.08
N LEU A 86 18.28 0.47 1.05
CA LEU A 86 17.82 1.25 2.21
C LEU A 86 17.70 0.38 3.46
N LEU A 87 17.14 -0.83 3.33
CA LEU A 87 16.94 -1.74 4.47
C LEU A 87 18.26 -2.34 4.96
N ASP A 88 19.22 -2.61 4.07
CA ASP A 88 20.56 -3.09 4.43
C ASP A 88 21.36 -2.03 5.22
N PHE A 89 21.15 -0.76 4.92
CA PHE A 89 21.80 0.36 5.61
C PHE A 89 20.99 0.89 6.81
N GLY A 90 19.97 0.15 7.29
CA GLY A 90 19.24 0.49 8.52
C GLY A 90 17.99 1.35 8.33
N GLY A 91 17.39 1.33 7.14
CA GLY A 91 16.08 1.91 6.86
C GLY A 91 14.97 1.23 7.66
N GLN A 92 14.09 2.03 8.25
CA GLN A 92 13.01 1.56 9.11
C GLN A 92 11.74 1.31 8.31
N VAL A 93 11.37 0.04 8.14
CA VAL A 93 10.14 -0.37 7.42
C VAL A 93 8.85 0.12 8.11
N GLY A 94 8.90 0.27 9.43
CA GLY A 94 7.76 0.65 10.26
C GLY A 94 7.56 2.16 10.44
N LYS A 95 8.44 3.02 9.91
CA LYS A 95 8.24 4.47 9.99
C LYS A 95 6.97 4.82 9.22
N ARG A 96 6.11 5.63 9.83
CA ARG A 96 4.85 6.13 9.27
C ARG A 96 5.05 7.53 8.69
N THR A 97 4.44 7.82 7.54
CA THR A 97 4.39 9.17 6.99
C THR A 97 3.70 10.14 7.95
N GLU A 98 4.03 11.43 7.89
CA GLU A 98 3.43 12.42 8.79
C GLU A 98 2.03 12.87 8.36
N ASP A 99 1.72 12.78 7.06
CA ASP A 99 0.45 13.29 6.52
C ASP A 99 -0.71 12.30 6.65
N LYS A 100 -0.46 10.98 6.48
CA LYS A 100 -1.49 9.93 6.53
C LYS A 100 -1.20 8.83 7.53
N GLY A 101 -0.01 8.82 8.12
CA GLY A 101 0.45 7.72 8.93
C GLY A 101 0.68 6.41 8.16
N ASP A 102 0.84 6.45 6.84
CA ASP A 102 1.08 5.27 6.01
C ASP A 102 2.51 4.75 6.26
N SER A 103 2.68 3.43 6.42
CA SER A 103 4.03 2.82 6.39
C SER A 103 4.44 2.45 4.97
N ALA A 104 5.72 2.13 4.75
CA ALA A 104 6.20 1.63 3.46
C ALA A 104 5.38 0.42 2.95
N LEU A 105 4.88 -0.43 3.85
CA LEU A 105 4.00 -1.55 3.51
C LEU A 105 2.61 -1.10 3.03
N HIS A 106 2.03 -0.04 3.61
CA HIS A 106 0.77 0.54 3.10
C HIS A 106 0.95 1.05 1.68
N VAL A 107 2.04 1.78 1.42
CA VAL A 107 2.31 2.37 0.12
C VAL A 107 2.56 1.26 -0.92
N ALA A 108 3.37 0.25 -0.61
CA ALA A 108 3.59 -0.89 -1.51
C ALA A 108 2.30 -1.67 -1.80
N ALA A 109 1.46 -1.88 -0.78
CA ALA A 109 0.18 -2.55 -0.95
C ALA A 109 -0.79 -1.73 -1.83
N ARG A 110 -0.82 -0.40 -1.63
CA ARG A 110 -1.62 0.54 -2.43
C ARG A 110 -1.24 0.52 -3.91
N PHE A 111 0.04 0.41 -4.24
CA PHE A 111 0.48 0.33 -5.65
C PHE A 111 0.52 -1.11 -6.20
N GLY A 112 0.18 -2.12 -5.38
CA GLY A 112 0.22 -3.52 -5.79
C GLY A 112 1.65 -4.06 -5.99
N LEU A 113 2.66 -3.53 -5.32
CA LEU A 113 4.06 -3.92 -5.52
C LEU A 113 4.36 -5.23 -4.77
N GLU A 114 4.05 -6.37 -5.40
CA GLU A 114 4.19 -7.72 -4.85
C GLU A 114 5.57 -8.00 -4.26
N GLU A 115 6.63 -7.68 -4.99
CA GLU A 115 8.01 -7.93 -4.56
C GLU A 115 8.40 -7.05 -3.36
N HIS A 116 8.00 -5.78 -3.35
CA HIS A 116 8.21 -4.89 -2.21
C HIS A 116 7.45 -5.34 -0.97
N VAL A 117 6.20 -5.78 -1.13
CA VAL A 117 5.40 -6.36 -0.05
C VAL A 117 6.12 -7.57 0.54
N ARG A 118 6.59 -8.50 -0.30
CA ARG A 118 7.36 -9.67 0.18
C ARG A 118 8.65 -9.27 0.90
N LEU A 119 9.40 -8.32 0.34
CA LEU A 119 10.65 -7.82 0.93
C LEU A 119 10.38 -7.21 2.31
N TYR A 120 9.42 -6.29 2.41
CA TYR A 120 9.08 -5.60 3.65
C TYR A 120 8.60 -6.58 4.72
N LEU A 121 7.72 -7.53 4.36
CA LEU A 121 7.28 -8.59 5.26
C LEU A 121 8.45 -9.51 5.69
N GLY A 122 9.39 -9.79 4.80
CA GLY A 122 10.61 -10.55 5.10
C GLY A 122 11.57 -9.80 6.03
N ARG A 123 11.53 -8.46 6.05
CA ARG A 123 12.32 -7.59 6.91
C ARG A 123 11.57 -7.15 8.18
N GLY A 124 10.48 -7.84 8.54
CA GLY A 124 9.77 -7.64 9.80
C GLY A 124 8.71 -6.54 9.79
N ALA A 125 8.20 -6.12 8.63
CA ALA A 125 7.06 -5.22 8.56
C ALA A 125 5.83 -5.80 9.27
N ARG A 126 5.17 -4.97 10.08
CA ARG A 126 3.91 -5.30 10.72
C ARG A 126 2.75 -5.24 9.73
N VAL A 127 2.07 -6.36 9.54
CA VAL A 127 0.88 -6.50 8.66
C VAL A 127 -0.38 -5.85 9.23
N ASP A 128 -0.41 -5.65 10.55
CA ASP A 128 -1.54 -5.16 11.34
C ASP A 128 -1.45 -3.66 11.66
N LEU A 129 -0.36 -3.00 11.25
CA LEU A 129 -0.18 -1.58 11.51
C LEU A 129 -1.29 -0.80 10.81
N THR A 130 -1.93 0.12 11.52
CA THR A 130 -2.95 1.01 10.97
C THR A 130 -2.38 2.39 10.67
N ASN A 131 -2.89 3.03 9.61
CA ASN A 131 -2.63 4.43 9.30
C ASN A 131 -3.58 5.36 10.10
N GLU A 132 -3.61 6.66 9.80
CA GLU A 132 -4.45 7.63 10.53
C GLU A 132 -5.96 7.45 10.28
N SER A 133 -6.34 6.90 9.12
CA SER A 133 -7.72 6.51 8.83
C SER A 133 -8.10 5.15 9.41
N GLY A 134 -7.21 4.49 10.16
CA GLY A 134 -7.43 3.16 10.71
C GLY A 134 -7.28 2.03 9.69
N GLU A 135 -6.86 2.33 8.46
CA GLU A 135 -6.66 1.35 7.40
C GLU A 135 -5.39 0.54 7.67
N THR A 136 -5.45 -0.78 7.44
CA THR A 136 -4.27 -1.66 7.38
C THR A 136 -3.70 -1.71 5.96
N PRO A 137 -2.50 -2.27 5.71
CA PRO A 137 -2.01 -2.48 4.35
C PRO A 137 -2.96 -3.31 3.47
N LEU A 138 -3.73 -4.23 4.07
CA LEU A 138 -4.74 -5.00 3.36
C LEU A 138 -5.92 -4.12 2.89
N HIS A 139 -6.34 -3.14 3.69
CA HIS A 139 -7.31 -2.13 3.25
C HIS A 139 -6.74 -1.32 2.08
N ALA A 140 -5.48 -0.87 2.19
CA ALA A 140 -4.83 -0.10 1.13
C ALA A 140 -4.80 -0.85 -0.21
N ALA A 141 -4.47 -2.15 -0.21
CA ALA A 141 -4.53 -3.01 -1.40
C ALA A 141 -5.96 -3.20 -1.94
N CYS A 142 -6.98 -3.26 -1.08
CA CYS A 142 -8.37 -3.43 -1.51
C CYS A 142 -9.01 -2.11 -1.99
N SER A 143 -8.48 -0.96 -1.56
CA SER A 143 -9.07 0.37 -1.79
C SER A 143 -8.92 0.89 -3.22
N GLN A 144 -7.91 0.44 -3.97
CA GLN A 144 -7.57 1.05 -5.25
C GLN A 144 -8.46 0.55 -6.41
N PRO A 145 -8.83 1.42 -7.35
CA PRO A 145 -9.52 0.99 -8.55
C PRO A 145 -8.57 0.12 -9.39
N HIS A 146 -9.01 -1.09 -9.72
CA HIS A 146 -8.21 -2.05 -10.49
C HIS A 146 -8.67 -2.04 -11.95
N SER A 147 -7.73 -1.96 -12.88
CA SER A 147 -7.99 -2.42 -14.25
C SER A 147 -8.00 -3.95 -14.28
N GLU A 148 -8.61 -4.58 -15.30
CA GLU A 148 -8.58 -6.05 -15.43
C GLU A 148 -7.14 -6.62 -15.39
N GLY A 149 -6.17 -5.89 -15.97
CA GLY A 149 -4.76 -6.28 -15.96
C GLY A 149 -4.10 -6.20 -14.59
N ASP A 150 -4.59 -5.35 -13.69
CA ASP A 150 -4.04 -5.17 -12.35
C ASP A 150 -4.69 -6.09 -11.30
N MET A 151 -5.86 -6.67 -11.59
CA MET A 151 -6.60 -7.49 -10.62
C MET A 151 -5.75 -8.63 -10.03
N GLU A 152 -4.93 -9.27 -10.86
CA GLU A 152 -4.08 -10.37 -10.41
C GLU A 152 -2.96 -9.89 -9.48
N ARG A 153 -2.37 -8.73 -9.79
CA ARG A 153 -1.32 -8.13 -8.96
C ARG A 153 -1.85 -7.87 -7.54
N TYR A 154 -3.03 -7.26 -7.42
CA TYR A 154 -3.65 -7.00 -6.12
C TYR A 154 -4.13 -8.27 -5.42
N HIS A 155 -4.59 -9.28 -6.17
CA HIS A 155 -4.89 -10.60 -5.63
C HIS A 155 -3.66 -11.24 -4.98
N THR A 156 -2.51 -11.20 -5.64
CA THR A 156 -1.25 -11.74 -5.09
C THR A 156 -0.76 -10.94 -3.89
N VAL A 157 -0.88 -9.61 -3.91
CA VAL A 157 -0.55 -8.77 -2.74
C VAL A 157 -1.45 -9.07 -1.55
N CYS A 158 -2.77 -9.14 -1.75
CA CYS A 158 -3.72 -9.48 -0.69
C CYS A 158 -3.41 -10.86 -0.10
N ARG A 159 -3.12 -11.85 -0.96
CA ARG A 159 -2.69 -13.19 -0.54
C ARG A 159 -1.40 -13.13 0.29
N ALA A 160 -0.37 -12.44 -0.19
CA ALA A 160 0.90 -12.34 0.51
C ALA A 160 0.77 -11.69 1.91
N LEU A 161 -0.10 -10.69 2.03
CA LEU A 161 -0.43 -10.07 3.32
C LEU A 161 -1.16 -11.06 4.25
N MET A 162 -2.18 -11.75 3.75
CA MET A 162 -2.95 -12.73 4.54
C MET A 162 -2.13 -13.95 4.95
N ASP A 163 -1.23 -14.45 4.09
CA ASP A 163 -0.31 -15.54 4.40
C ASP A 163 0.64 -15.18 5.57
N ARG A 164 0.84 -13.88 5.82
CA ARG A 164 1.60 -13.34 6.96
C ARG A 164 0.72 -12.90 8.12
N GLY A 165 -0.55 -13.29 8.13
CA GLY A 165 -1.48 -13.06 9.23
C GLY A 165 -2.15 -11.69 9.23
N ALA A 166 -2.23 -11.01 8.07
CA ALA A 166 -3.00 -9.77 7.98
C ALA A 166 -4.48 -10.03 8.34
N PRO A 167 -5.08 -9.21 9.23
CA PRO A 167 -6.45 -9.41 9.67
C PRO A 167 -7.44 -9.08 8.54
N ALA A 168 -8.01 -10.11 7.92
CA ALA A 168 -9.02 -9.97 6.85
C ALA A 168 -10.32 -9.30 7.31
N CYS A 169 -10.58 -9.30 8.61
CA CYS A 169 -11.77 -8.72 9.25
C CYS A 169 -11.47 -7.44 10.05
N ALA A 170 -10.28 -6.85 9.89
CA ALA A 170 -9.99 -5.55 10.52
C ALA A 170 -10.98 -4.49 9.99
N MET A 171 -11.24 -3.48 10.82
CA MET A 171 -12.12 -2.37 10.48
C MET A 171 -11.32 -1.07 10.48
N ASP A 172 -11.55 -0.25 9.46
CA ASP A 172 -11.03 1.12 9.39
C ASP A 172 -11.84 2.09 10.27
N GLY A 173 -11.49 3.38 10.22
CA GLY A 173 -12.17 4.44 10.96
C GLY A 173 -13.63 4.67 10.56
N GLU A 174 -14.10 4.13 9.43
CA GLU A 174 -15.50 4.17 8.99
C GLU A 174 -16.24 2.85 9.25
N SER A 175 -15.64 1.94 10.03
CA SER A 175 -16.12 0.59 10.29
C SER A 175 -16.21 -0.28 9.02
N ARG A 176 -15.44 0.04 7.99
CA ARG A 176 -15.37 -0.76 6.77
C ARG A 176 -14.30 -1.82 6.92
N SER A 177 -14.62 -3.02 6.48
CA SER A 177 -13.64 -4.11 6.34
C SER A 177 -12.99 -4.12 4.96
N PRO A 178 -11.87 -4.84 4.77
CA PRO A 178 -11.27 -5.03 3.45
C PRO A 178 -12.27 -5.55 2.40
N LEU A 179 -13.28 -6.33 2.82
CA LEU A 179 -14.32 -6.86 1.94
C LEU A 179 -15.19 -5.75 1.36
N HIS A 180 -15.54 -4.72 2.14
CA HIS A 180 -16.29 -3.56 1.64
C HIS A 180 -15.53 -2.86 0.50
N LEU A 181 -14.24 -2.61 0.72
CA LEU A 181 -13.37 -1.94 -0.25
C LEU A 181 -13.15 -2.79 -1.50
N ALA A 182 -12.93 -4.10 -1.35
CA ALA A 182 -12.77 -5.02 -2.47
C ALA A 182 -14.04 -5.11 -3.35
N CYS A 183 -15.22 -5.08 -2.73
CA CYS A 183 -16.50 -5.07 -3.43
C CYS A 183 -16.72 -3.80 -4.24
N ARG A 184 -16.30 -2.63 -3.73
CA ARG A 184 -16.36 -1.34 -4.45
C ARG A 184 -15.60 -1.38 -5.79
N ASN A 185 -14.51 -2.14 -5.84
CA ASN A 185 -13.63 -2.22 -7.00
C ASN A 185 -13.90 -3.43 -7.91
N ALA A 186 -14.96 -4.21 -7.62
CA ALA A 186 -15.37 -5.39 -8.38
C ALA A 186 -14.28 -6.47 -8.59
N ASN A 187 -13.23 -6.50 -7.76
CA ASN A 187 -12.20 -7.54 -7.85
C ASN A 187 -12.69 -8.86 -7.20
N HIS A 188 -13.40 -9.66 -7.99
CA HIS A 188 -14.01 -10.92 -7.55
C HIS A 188 -13.00 -11.92 -6.95
N ARG A 189 -11.73 -11.87 -7.36
CA ARG A 189 -10.68 -12.76 -6.84
C ARG A 189 -10.33 -12.40 -5.40
N VAL A 190 -10.14 -11.11 -5.12
CA VAL A 190 -9.91 -10.60 -3.76
C VAL A 190 -11.14 -10.81 -2.88
N VAL A 191 -12.35 -10.55 -3.40
CA VAL A 191 -13.61 -10.82 -2.67
C VAL A 191 -13.69 -12.29 -2.25
N THR A 192 -13.46 -13.22 -3.18
CA THR A 192 -13.47 -14.66 -2.88
C THR A 192 -12.41 -15.03 -1.84
N LEU A 193 -11.21 -14.45 -1.95
CA LEU A 193 -10.12 -14.70 -1.03
C LEU A 193 -10.44 -14.23 0.40
N LEU A 194 -11.04 -13.05 0.55
CA LEU A 194 -11.46 -12.51 1.84
C LEU A 194 -12.59 -13.33 2.47
N LEU A 195 -13.58 -13.76 1.67
CA LEU A 195 -14.65 -14.64 2.14
C LEU A 195 -14.12 -16.01 2.60
N GLN A 196 -13.16 -16.58 1.88
CA GLN A 196 -12.47 -17.81 2.30
C GLN A 196 -11.68 -17.63 3.60
N ALA A 197 -11.19 -16.42 3.87
CA ALA A 197 -10.52 -16.06 5.11
C ALA A 197 -11.49 -15.76 6.27
N GLY A 198 -12.81 -15.93 6.07
CA GLY A 198 -13.82 -15.75 7.11
C GLY A 198 -14.32 -14.31 7.27
N ALA A 199 -14.15 -13.46 6.26
CA ALA A 199 -14.75 -12.13 6.26
C ALA A 199 -16.29 -12.22 6.31
N ASP A 200 -16.92 -11.47 7.21
CA ASP A 200 -18.37 -11.42 7.33
C ASP A 200 -18.97 -10.67 6.13
N VAL A 201 -19.77 -11.42 5.36
CA VAL A 201 -20.42 -10.96 4.13
C VAL A 201 -21.53 -9.94 4.39
N ASN A 202 -22.08 -9.89 5.61
CA ASN A 202 -23.19 -9.04 6.00
C ASN A 202 -22.80 -7.94 7.00
N LEU A 203 -21.51 -7.81 7.32
CA LEU A 203 -21.00 -6.75 8.19
C LEU A 203 -21.43 -5.38 7.64
N MET A 204 -21.94 -4.50 8.49
CA MET A 204 -22.38 -3.16 8.07
C MET A 204 -21.37 -2.11 8.53
N ASP A 205 -21.06 -1.15 7.66
CA ASP A 205 -20.29 0.04 8.02
C ASP A 205 -21.16 1.10 8.76
N TYR A 206 -20.57 2.23 9.16
CA TYR A 206 -21.34 3.32 9.79
C TYR A 206 -22.43 3.92 8.91
N GLY A 207 -22.32 3.76 7.58
CA GLY A 207 -23.35 4.17 6.63
C GLY A 207 -24.47 3.14 6.46
N ALA A 208 -24.49 2.09 7.29
CA ALA A 208 -25.40 0.96 7.17
C ALA A 208 -25.29 0.21 5.82
N ASN A 209 -24.11 0.27 5.18
CA ASN A 209 -23.85 -0.42 3.93
C ASN A 209 -23.09 -1.72 4.21
N ALA A 210 -23.71 -2.85 3.86
CA ALA A 210 -23.01 -4.13 3.72
C ALA A 210 -22.14 -4.18 2.43
N PRO A 211 -21.15 -5.09 2.32
CA PRO A 211 -20.29 -5.23 1.15
C PRO A 211 -21.04 -5.38 -0.19
N MET A 212 -22.22 -6.02 -0.17
CA MET A 212 -23.06 -6.15 -1.36
C MET A 212 -23.54 -4.79 -1.90
N HIS A 213 -23.81 -3.82 -1.04
CA HIS A 213 -24.19 -2.46 -1.47
C HIS A 213 -23.08 -1.80 -2.27
N TYR A 214 -21.82 -1.97 -1.84
CA TYR A 214 -20.65 -1.47 -2.57
C TYR A 214 -20.49 -2.14 -3.94
N ALA A 215 -20.67 -3.46 -4.00
CA ALA A 215 -20.63 -4.19 -5.27
C ALA A 215 -21.72 -3.70 -6.25
N LEU A 216 -22.94 -3.46 -5.76
CA LEU A 216 -24.06 -2.98 -6.59
C LEU A 216 -23.91 -1.52 -7.01
N GLN A 217 -23.40 -0.64 -6.14
CA GLN A 217 -23.08 0.75 -6.48
C GLN A 217 -21.98 0.81 -7.56
N ALA A 218 -20.99 -0.09 -7.52
CA ALA A 218 -19.96 -0.17 -8.54
C ALA A 218 -20.51 -0.54 -9.93
N VAL A 219 -21.50 -1.45 -10.00
CA VAL A 219 -22.15 -1.87 -11.27
C VAL A 219 -22.71 -0.66 -12.05
N ALA A 220 -23.15 0.39 -11.36
CA ALA A 220 -23.68 1.59 -11.99
C ALA A 220 -22.62 2.40 -12.78
N TYR A 221 -21.32 2.20 -12.49
CA TYR A 221 -20.23 3.00 -13.07
C TYR A 221 -19.10 2.17 -13.72
N THR A 222 -19.02 0.85 -13.50
CA THR A 222 -17.90 0.01 -13.96
C THR A 222 -18.32 -1.30 -14.63
N LEU A 223 -19.03 -1.21 -15.77
CA LEU A 223 -19.40 -2.35 -16.61
C LEU A 223 -18.26 -3.28 -17.07
N PRO A 224 -17.00 -2.85 -17.30
CA PRO A 224 -15.98 -3.77 -17.80
C PRO A 224 -15.37 -4.71 -16.73
N LEU A 225 -15.65 -4.52 -15.43
CA LEU A 225 -14.96 -5.28 -14.36
C LEU A 225 -15.69 -6.56 -13.90
N GLN A 226 -16.69 -7.03 -14.66
CA GLN A 226 -17.53 -8.19 -14.32
C GLN A 226 -18.01 -8.24 -12.85
N PRO A 227 -18.65 -7.16 -12.36
CA PRO A 227 -19.12 -7.08 -10.96
C PRO A 227 -20.11 -8.19 -10.58
N GLU A 228 -20.79 -8.79 -11.54
CA GLU A 228 -21.67 -9.95 -11.35
C GLU A 228 -20.94 -11.15 -10.71
N ARG A 229 -19.63 -11.30 -10.92
CA ARG A 229 -18.84 -12.35 -10.26
C ARG A 229 -18.65 -12.08 -8.78
N SER A 230 -18.44 -10.83 -8.41
CA SER A 230 -18.35 -10.41 -7.01
C SER A 230 -19.70 -10.59 -6.31
N VAL A 231 -20.79 -10.18 -6.94
CA VAL A 231 -22.17 -10.39 -6.42
C VAL A 231 -22.47 -11.88 -6.26
N LYS A 232 -22.13 -12.70 -7.26
CA LYS A 232 -22.31 -14.16 -7.19
C LYS A 232 -21.50 -14.78 -6.04
N ALA A 233 -20.27 -14.33 -5.84
CA ALA A 233 -19.45 -14.79 -4.70
C ALA A 233 -20.12 -14.43 -3.38
N LEU A 234 -20.56 -13.18 -3.19
CA LEU A 234 -21.27 -12.76 -1.98
C LEU A 234 -22.52 -13.61 -1.71
N LEU A 235 -23.35 -13.86 -2.73
CA LEU A 235 -24.57 -14.69 -2.60
C LEU A 235 -24.25 -16.12 -2.18
N ASN A 236 -23.20 -16.72 -2.75
CA ASN A 236 -22.78 -18.08 -2.39
C ASN A 236 -22.35 -18.21 -0.92
N TYR A 237 -21.89 -17.11 -0.30
CA TYR A 237 -21.50 -17.06 1.11
C TYR A 237 -22.62 -16.54 2.03
N GLY A 238 -23.85 -16.40 1.52
CA GLY A 238 -25.02 -16.05 2.34
C GLY A 238 -25.25 -14.55 2.53
N ALA A 239 -24.85 -13.73 1.56
CA ALA A 239 -25.22 -12.32 1.56
C ALA A 239 -26.75 -12.13 1.55
N ILE A 240 -27.25 -11.32 2.48
CA ILE A 240 -28.68 -11.05 2.62
C ILE A 240 -29.09 -9.97 1.60
N LEU A 241 -30.16 -10.23 0.85
CA LEU A 241 -30.65 -9.36 -0.24
C LEU A 241 -31.54 -8.21 0.24
N THR A 242 -32.00 -8.26 1.49
CA THR A 242 -32.90 -7.27 2.09
C THR A 242 -32.42 -6.91 3.48
N VAL A 243 -32.24 -5.62 3.76
CA VAL A 243 -32.29 -5.14 5.14
C VAL A 243 -33.70 -5.41 5.63
N SER A 244 -33.91 -6.55 6.30
CA SER A 244 -34.94 -6.59 7.31
C SER A 244 -34.48 -5.57 8.34
N VAL A 245 -35.01 -4.36 8.26
CA VAL A 245 -35.19 -3.56 9.47
C VAL A 245 -35.98 -4.51 10.37
N CYS A 246 -35.30 -5.11 11.34
CA CYS A 246 -35.95 -5.94 12.32
C CYS A 246 -36.77 -4.97 13.19
N SER A 247 -37.99 -4.68 12.73
CA SER A 247 -38.95 -3.84 13.44
C SER A 247 -39.64 -4.58 14.58
N ASP A 248 -39.24 -5.82 14.88
CA ASP A 248 -39.87 -6.65 15.92
C ASP A 248 -38.81 -7.30 16.82
N CYS A 249 -38.02 -6.47 17.52
CA CYS A 249 -37.60 -6.82 18.87
C CYS A 249 -38.80 -6.61 19.81
N GLN A 250 -39.81 -7.47 19.73
CA GLN A 250 -40.63 -7.77 20.91
C GLN A 250 -39.78 -8.62 21.86
N CYS A 251 -38.97 -7.93 22.64
CA CYS A 251 -38.47 -8.45 23.90
C CYS A 251 -39.28 -7.80 25.02
N VAL A 252 -39.98 -8.67 25.76
CA VAL A 252 -40.94 -8.48 26.88
C VAL A 252 -42.37 -8.17 26.48
#